data_AF-A0A2S9IK11-F1
#
_entry.id   AF-A0A2S9IK11-F1
#
_cell.length_a   1.000
_cell.length_b   1.000
_cell.length_c   1.000
_cell.angle_alpha   90.00
_cell.angle_beta   90.00
_cell.angle_gamma   90.00
#
_symmetry.space_group_name_H-M   'P 1'
#
loop_
_entity.id
_entity.type
_entity.pdbx_description
1 polymer ?
#
loop_
_entity_poly.entity_id
_entity_poly.type
_entity_poly.pdbx_seq_one_letter_code
_entity_poly.pdbx_strand_id
1 'polypeptide(L)'
;MRQERPVSTPIQLGKSRETVMPAYQIRIAYLTQYRRTRHYFHRLIIAGDQDLALTEGRAQLAKRSPNARIVHESALLRPDSRDIEAAMSSGWMLRDGWWTRPIRAGDDLAIIAMHGHADSKHINARTPAGCIAIDRA
;
A
#
# COMPACT_ATOMS: atom_id res chain seq x y z
N MET A 1 60.84 20.31 -14.37
CA MET A 1 59.95 19.16 -14.05
C MET A 1 59.01 19.58 -12.94
N ARG A 2 57.74 19.89 -13.25
CA ARG A 2 56.69 20.14 -12.24
C ARG A 2 55.89 18.84 -12.08
N GLN A 3 55.88 18.29 -10.87
CA GLN A 3 55.02 17.17 -10.51
C GLN A 3 53.58 17.68 -10.34
N GLU A 4 52.68 17.26 -11.21
CA GLU A 4 51.25 17.47 -11.05
C GLU A 4 50.70 16.39 -10.12
N ARG A 5 50.09 16.82 -9.01
CA ARG A 5 49.43 15.94 -8.05
C ARG A 5 48.12 15.42 -8.66
N PRO A 6 47.72 14.16 -8.39
CA PRO A 6 46.46 13.64 -8.90
C PRO A 6 45.27 14.35 -8.23
N VAL A 7 44.39 14.89 -9.06
CA VAL A 7 43.11 15.48 -8.66
C VAL A 7 42.24 14.37 -8.09
N SER A 8 41.93 14.45 -6.79
CA SER A 8 41.01 13.54 -6.12
C SER A 8 39.60 13.73 -6.67
N THR A 9 39.10 12.73 -7.39
CA THR A 9 37.71 12.63 -7.80
C THR A 9 36.80 12.55 -6.56
N PRO A 10 35.79 13.41 -6.40
CA PRO A 10 34.84 13.24 -5.32
C PRO A 10 33.98 12.00 -5.60
N ILE A 11 34.06 11.02 -4.69
CA ILE A 11 33.15 9.88 -4.60
C ILE A 11 31.75 10.46 -4.41
N GLN A 12 30.85 10.18 -5.36
CA GLN A 12 29.43 10.48 -5.18
C GLN A 12 28.91 9.65 -4.01
N LEU A 13 28.83 10.31 -2.86
CA LEU A 13 28.19 9.86 -1.63
C LEU A 13 26.79 9.34 -2.00
N GLY A 14 26.55 8.07 -1.68
CA GLY A 14 25.38 7.33 -2.12
C GLY A 14 24.10 8.16 -1.94
N LYS A 15 23.37 8.34 -3.04
CA LYS A 15 21.95 8.69 -2.97
C LYS A 15 21.35 7.74 -1.94
N SER A 16 20.89 8.28 -0.82
CA SER A 16 19.92 7.60 0.03
C SER A 16 18.88 7.03 -0.93
N ARG A 17 18.79 5.71 -1.05
CA ARG A 17 17.68 5.09 -1.74
C ARG A 17 16.46 5.53 -0.96
N GLU A 18 15.79 6.56 -1.46
CA GLU A 18 14.44 6.91 -1.07
C GLU A 18 13.68 5.60 -1.27
N THR A 19 13.38 4.94 -0.15
CA THR A 19 12.85 3.58 -0.19
C THR A 19 11.40 3.75 -0.56
N VAL A 20 11.13 3.78 -1.87
CA VAL A 20 9.78 3.93 -2.41
C VAL A 20 8.92 2.87 -1.75
N MET A 21 7.97 3.29 -0.93
CA MET A 21 7.14 2.38 -0.14
C MET A 21 6.22 1.60 -1.09
N PRO A 22 6.43 0.29 -1.33
CA PRO A 22 5.60 -0.47 -2.26
C PRO A 22 4.29 -0.93 -1.62
N ALA A 23 3.21 -1.02 -2.41
CA ALA A 23 1.98 -1.68 -1.99
C ALA A 23 1.79 -2.99 -2.73
N TYR A 24 1.44 -4.00 -1.97
CA TYR A 24 1.11 -5.32 -2.44
C TYR A 24 -0.38 -5.58 -2.24
N GLN A 25 -0.98 -6.22 -3.24
CA GLN A 25 -2.28 -6.85 -3.09
C GLN A 25 -2.07 -8.27 -2.58
N ILE A 26 -2.52 -8.50 -1.34
CA ILE A 26 -2.48 -9.79 -0.68
C ILE A 26 -3.78 -10.55 -0.94
N ARG A 27 -3.64 -11.83 -1.29
CA ARG A 27 -4.76 -12.78 -1.40
C ARG A 27 -4.41 -14.05 -0.65
N ILE A 28 -5.10 -14.29 0.46
CA ILE A 28 -4.93 -15.50 1.26
C ILE A 28 -6.23 -16.29 1.21
N ALA A 29 -6.16 -17.53 0.75
CA ALA A 29 -7.27 -18.46 0.82
C ALA A 29 -7.08 -19.42 1.99
N TYR A 30 -8.10 -19.59 2.82
CA TYR A 30 -8.00 -20.30 4.08
C TYR A 30 -9.28 -21.08 4.41
N LEU A 31 -9.14 -22.05 5.32
CA LEU A 31 -10.25 -22.80 5.90
C LEU A 31 -10.39 -22.42 7.37
N THR A 32 -11.61 -22.46 7.89
CA THR A 32 -11.87 -22.28 9.33
C THR A 32 -12.06 -23.64 9.98
N GLN A 33 -11.80 -23.73 11.28
CA GLN A 33 -11.84 -25.00 12.04
C GLN A 33 -13.15 -25.81 11.86
N TYR A 34 -14.28 -25.15 11.65
CA TYR A 34 -15.60 -25.81 11.55
C TYR A 34 -16.19 -25.82 10.14
N ARG A 35 -15.58 -25.16 9.15
CA ARG A 35 -16.14 -25.08 7.80
C ARG A 35 -15.22 -25.70 6.76
N ARG A 36 -15.81 -26.56 5.94
CA ARG A 36 -15.17 -27.19 4.77
C ARG A 36 -15.11 -26.26 3.54
N THR A 37 -15.67 -25.06 3.63
CA THR A 37 -15.70 -24.10 2.52
C THR A 37 -14.49 -23.18 2.56
N ARG A 38 -13.86 -22.98 1.39
CA ARG A 38 -12.73 -22.07 1.21
C ARG A 38 -13.18 -20.62 1.39
N HIS A 39 -12.48 -19.89 2.25
CA HIS A 39 -12.64 -18.45 2.46
C HIS A 39 -11.48 -17.69 1.83
N TYR A 40 -11.70 -16.40 1.55
CA TYR A 40 -10.68 -15.53 0.98
C TYR A 40 -10.52 -14.26 1.80
N PHE A 41 -9.26 -13.92 2.05
CA PHE A 41 -8.82 -12.69 2.67
C PHE A 41 -8.06 -11.88 1.62
N HIS A 42 -8.55 -10.66 1.38
CA HIS A 42 -7.97 -9.74 0.41
C HIS A 42 -7.66 -8.42 1.12
N ARG A 43 -6.41 -7.98 1.07
CA ARG A 43 -5.98 -6.71 1.66
C ARG A 43 -4.90 -6.05 0.81
N LEU A 44 -4.80 -4.75 0.99
CA LEU A 44 -3.65 -3.96 0.54
C LEU A 44 -2.71 -3.79 1.72
N ILE A 45 -1.42 -3.98 1.47
CA ILE A 45 -0.36 -3.86 2.48
C ILE A 45 0.80 -3.09 1.87
N ILE A 46 1.25 -2.07 2.60
CA ILE A 46 2.49 -1.36 2.28
C ILE A 46 3.62 -2.09 3.01
N ALA A 47 4.62 -2.58 2.27
CA ALA A 47 5.72 -3.35 2.83
C ALA A 47 6.93 -3.29 1.90
N GLY A 48 8.15 -3.37 2.44
CA GLY A 48 9.38 -3.25 1.65
C GLY A 48 9.56 -4.31 0.57
N ASP A 49 8.97 -5.49 0.76
CA ASP A 49 9.01 -6.61 -0.17
C ASP A 49 7.76 -7.50 -0.05
N GLN A 50 7.71 -8.52 -0.92
CA GLN A 50 6.60 -9.46 -1.00
C GLN A 50 6.44 -10.32 0.27
N ASP A 51 7.54 -10.72 0.90
CA ASP A 51 7.55 -11.65 2.03
C ASP A 51 7.07 -10.96 3.32
N LEU A 52 7.50 -9.71 3.52
CA LEU A 52 6.99 -8.83 4.57
C LEU A 52 5.50 -8.57 4.36
N ALA A 53 5.07 -8.34 3.12
CA ALA A 53 3.66 -8.13 2.81
C ALA A 53 2.81 -9.38 3.15
N LEU A 54 3.28 -10.58 2.80
CA LEU A 54 2.62 -11.83 3.20
C LEU A 54 2.59 -12.01 4.72
N THR A 55 3.70 -11.70 5.40
CA THR A 55 3.80 -11.82 6.87
C THR A 55 2.79 -10.94 7.58
N GLU A 56 2.69 -9.68 7.20
CA GLU A 56 1.67 -8.77 7.74
C GLU A 56 0.25 -9.22 7.37
N GLY A 57 0.05 -9.72 6.15
CA GLY A 57 -1.23 -10.27 5.71
C GLY A 57 -1.69 -11.47 6.55
N ARG A 58 -0.77 -12.38 6.88
CA ARG A 58 -1.02 -13.51 7.78
C ARG A 58 -1.33 -13.04 9.20
N ALA A 59 -0.60 -12.04 9.71
CA ALA A 59 -0.85 -11.48 11.04
C ALA A 59 -2.25 -10.86 11.14
N GLN A 60 -2.68 -10.11 10.11
CA GLN A 60 -4.03 -9.55 10.06
C GLN A 60 -5.11 -10.64 9.91
N LEU A 61 -4.87 -11.68 9.12
CA LEU A 61 -5.77 -12.82 9.03
C LEU A 61 -5.91 -13.53 10.39
N ALA A 62 -4.81 -13.76 11.09
CA ALA A 62 -4.82 -14.41 12.40
C ALA A 62 -5.63 -13.61 13.44
N LYS A 63 -5.53 -12.28 13.43
CA LYS A 63 -6.38 -11.40 14.26
C LYS A 63 -7.87 -11.55 13.93
N ARG A 64 -8.22 -11.65 12.64
CA ARG A 64 -9.62 -11.77 12.19
C ARG A 64 -10.21 -13.17 12.38
N SER A 65 -9.42 -14.21 12.15
CA SER A 65 -9.84 -15.60 12.19
C SER A 65 -8.76 -16.44 12.87
N PRO A 66 -8.74 -16.44 14.21
CA PRO A 66 -7.86 -17.32 14.97
C PRO A 66 -8.07 -18.77 14.51
N ASN A 67 -6.98 -19.53 14.34
CA ASN A 67 -6.98 -20.91 13.84
C ASN A 67 -7.33 -21.09 12.35
N ALA A 68 -7.27 -20.04 11.53
CA ALA A 68 -7.37 -20.17 10.08
C ALA A 68 -6.24 -21.06 9.54
N ARG A 69 -6.59 -22.12 8.80
CA ARG A 69 -5.63 -22.93 8.06
C ARG A 69 -5.46 -22.35 6.66
N ILE A 70 -4.31 -21.75 6.38
CA ILE A 70 -3.98 -21.22 5.06
C ILE A 70 -3.80 -22.39 4.07
N VAL A 71 -4.45 -22.28 2.92
CA VAL A 71 -4.38 -23.27 1.82
C VAL A 71 -3.56 -22.72 0.66
N HIS A 72 -3.62 -21.41 0.44
CA HIS A 72 -2.85 -20.73 -0.58
C HIS A 72 -2.71 -19.26 -0.21
N GLU A 73 -1.57 -18.66 -0.51
CA GLU A 73 -1.35 -17.22 -0.36
C GLU A 73 -0.53 -16.67 -1.50
N SER A 74 -0.76 -15.39 -1.81
CA SER A 74 -0.02 -14.65 -2.82
C SER A 74 0.01 -13.17 -2.42
N ALA A 75 1.10 -12.52 -2.82
CA ALA A 75 1.30 -11.09 -2.70
C ALA A 75 1.80 -10.58 -4.04
N LEU A 76 1.05 -9.69 -4.67
CA LEU A 76 1.37 -9.14 -5.98
C LEU A 76 1.66 -7.66 -5.84
N LEU A 77 2.83 -7.23 -6.30
CA LEU A 77 3.16 -5.80 -6.36
C LEU A 77 2.15 -5.09 -7.24
N ARG A 78 1.57 -4.02 -6.74
CA ARG A 78 0.59 -3.25 -7.52
C ARG A 78 1.29 -2.42 -8.60
N PRO A 79 0.71 -2.31 -9.81
CA PRO A 79 1.25 -1.44 -10.86
C PRO A 79 1.35 0.04 -10.46
N ASP A 80 0.45 0.51 -9.58
CA ASP A 80 0.40 1.88 -9.07
C ASP A 80 1.15 2.04 -7.73
N SER A 81 2.11 1.16 -7.41
CA SER A 81 2.88 1.27 -6.17
C SER A 81 3.73 2.55 -6.10
N ARG A 82 4.12 3.11 -7.25
CA ARG A 82 4.89 4.36 -7.30
C ARG A 82 4.11 5.58 -6.78
N ASP A 83 2.79 5.50 -6.74
CA ASP A 83 1.90 6.62 -6.40
C ASP A 83 1.61 6.71 -4.89
N ILE A 84 2.19 5.80 -4.10
CA ILE A 84 1.94 5.64 -2.66
C ILE A 84 2.39 6.85 -1.86
N GLU A 85 3.59 7.35 -2.14
CA GLU A 85 4.15 8.49 -1.42
C GLU A 85 3.38 9.78 -1.73
N ALA A 86 2.96 9.95 -2.98
CA ALA A 86 2.11 11.07 -3.39
C ALA A 86 0.72 11.02 -2.73
N ALA A 87 0.12 9.84 -2.59
CA ALA A 87 -1.13 9.69 -1.86
C ALA A 87 -0.93 10.02 -0.37
N MET A 88 0.14 9.51 0.26
CA MET A 88 0.45 9.80 1.67
C MET A 88 0.74 11.28 1.92
N SER A 89 1.50 11.94 1.04
CA SER A 89 1.79 13.37 1.17
C SER A 89 0.54 14.26 1.01
N SER A 90 -0.47 13.77 0.29
CA SER A 90 -1.78 14.44 0.14
C SER A 90 -2.72 14.20 1.35
N GLY A 91 -2.26 13.44 2.35
CA GLY A 91 -2.94 13.19 3.61
C GLY A 91 -3.77 11.90 3.65
N TRP A 92 -3.57 10.98 2.70
CA TRP A 92 -4.20 9.66 2.73
C TRP A 92 -3.43 8.69 3.62
N MET A 93 -4.15 7.83 4.32
CA MET A 93 -3.59 6.79 5.17
C MET A 93 -4.15 5.44 4.77
N LEU A 94 -3.32 4.39 4.80
CA LEU A 94 -3.82 3.02 4.61
C LEU A 94 -4.43 2.51 5.92
N ARG A 95 -5.75 2.31 5.93
CA ARG A 95 -6.51 1.76 7.06
C ARG A 95 -7.42 0.64 6.58
N ASP A 96 -7.32 -0.52 7.23
CA ASP A 96 -8.17 -1.67 6.90
C ASP A 96 -8.17 -2.03 5.40
N GLY A 97 -6.99 -1.99 4.77
CA GLY A 97 -6.85 -2.29 3.34
C GLY A 97 -7.52 -1.30 2.39
N TRP A 98 -7.86 -0.11 2.88
CA TRP A 98 -8.34 1.02 2.12
C TRP A 98 -7.44 2.22 2.35
N TRP A 99 -7.23 3.01 1.31
CA TRP A 99 -6.70 4.35 1.50
C TRP A 99 -7.83 5.22 1.97
N THR A 100 -7.62 5.97 3.06
CA THR A 100 -8.65 6.80 3.67
C THR A 100 -8.13 8.20 3.99
N ARG A 101 -8.96 9.21 3.84
CA ARG A 101 -8.74 10.57 4.37
C ARG A 101 -10.04 11.19 4.87
N PRO A 102 -10.01 12.17 5.80
CA PRO A 102 -11.20 12.91 6.18
C PRO A 102 -11.85 13.64 5.00
N ILE A 103 -13.18 13.80 5.05
CA ILE A 103 -13.91 14.67 4.12
C ILE A 103 -13.51 16.13 4.36
N ARG A 104 -13.30 16.87 3.28
CA ARG A 104 -12.91 18.28 3.25
C ARG A 104 -14.02 19.10 2.58
N ALA A 105 -14.11 20.38 2.93
CA ALA A 105 -15.02 21.29 2.24
C ALA A 105 -14.59 21.43 0.77
N GLY A 106 -15.54 21.36 -0.15
CA GLY A 106 -15.27 21.42 -1.60
C GLY A 106 -14.92 20.08 -2.25
N ASP A 107 -14.96 18.97 -1.51
CA ASP A 107 -14.78 17.63 -2.09
C ASP A 107 -15.84 17.35 -3.19
N ASP A 108 -15.36 16.97 -4.39
CA ASP A 108 -16.22 16.65 -5.53
C ASP A 108 -16.81 15.24 -5.40
N LEU A 109 -18.12 15.18 -5.15
CA LEU A 109 -18.86 13.93 -4.98
C LEU A 109 -18.88 13.05 -6.25
N ALA A 110 -18.85 13.65 -7.44
CA ALA A 110 -18.83 12.90 -8.69
C ALA A 110 -17.47 12.20 -8.87
N ILE A 111 -16.38 12.90 -8.60
CA ILE A 111 -15.03 12.32 -8.67
C ILE A 111 -14.84 11.24 -7.61
N ILE A 112 -15.34 11.47 -6.39
CA ILE A 112 -15.34 10.45 -5.33
C ILE A 112 -16.10 9.21 -5.78
N ALA A 113 -17.28 9.35 -6.40
CA ALA A 113 -18.05 8.21 -6.88
C ALA A 113 -17.34 7.42 -8.00
N MET A 114 -16.50 8.07 -8.82
CA MET A 114 -15.73 7.40 -9.88
C MET A 114 -14.54 6.61 -9.34
N HIS A 115 -13.84 7.15 -8.33
CA HIS A 115 -12.54 6.62 -7.90
C HIS A 115 -12.54 5.97 -6.50
N GLY A 116 -13.61 6.14 -5.74
CA GLY A 116 -13.72 5.69 -4.36
C GLY A 116 -15.16 5.68 -3.86
N HIS A 117 -15.33 5.90 -2.57
CA HIS A 117 -16.62 6.19 -1.96
C HIS A 117 -16.41 7.00 -0.68
N ALA A 118 -17.43 7.76 -0.28
CA ALA A 118 -17.46 8.42 1.02
C ALA A 118 -18.35 7.64 2.00
N ASP A 119 -17.92 7.58 3.26
CA ASP A 119 -18.77 7.26 4.40
C ASP A 119 -19.14 8.56 5.15
N SER A 120 -19.70 8.44 6.36
CA SER A 120 -20.12 9.61 7.16
C SER A 120 -19.00 10.59 7.55
N LYS A 121 -17.72 10.17 7.50
CA LYS A 121 -16.57 10.94 8.02
C LYS A 121 -15.35 10.94 7.09
N HIS A 122 -15.22 9.93 6.24
CA HIS A 122 -14.02 9.72 5.43
C HIS A 122 -14.36 9.43 3.97
N ILE A 123 -13.40 9.71 3.11
CA ILE A 123 -13.36 9.21 1.73
C ILE A 123 -12.40 8.04 1.70
N ASN A 124 -12.78 6.99 0.99
CA ASN A 124 -12.04 5.75 0.88
C ASN A 124 -11.76 5.42 -0.60
N ALA A 125 -10.51 5.12 -0.91
CA ALA A 125 -10.06 4.72 -2.24
C ALA A 125 -9.38 3.34 -2.19
N ARG A 126 -9.59 2.53 -3.23
CA ARG A 126 -8.95 1.20 -3.34
C ARG A 126 -7.48 1.29 -3.74
N THR A 127 -7.02 2.44 -4.22
CA THR A 127 -5.69 2.53 -4.82
C THR A 127 -5.06 3.90 -4.62
N PRO A 128 -3.72 4.00 -4.54
CA PRO A 128 -3.03 5.28 -4.48
C PRO A 128 -3.35 6.17 -5.69
N ALA A 129 -3.45 5.60 -6.90
CA ALA A 129 -3.87 6.36 -8.08
C ALA A 129 -5.28 6.95 -7.94
N GLY A 130 -6.21 6.21 -7.34
CA GLY A 130 -7.55 6.72 -7.01
C GLY A 130 -7.51 7.85 -5.97
N CYS A 131 -6.63 7.77 -4.98
CA CYS A 131 -6.41 8.88 -4.03
C CYS A 131 -5.98 10.16 -4.74
N ILE A 132 -4.99 10.04 -5.63
CA ILE A 132 -4.46 11.18 -6.39
C ILE A 132 -5.52 11.76 -7.33
N ALA A 133 -6.32 10.90 -7.98
CA ALA A 133 -7.42 11.36 -8.83
C ALA A 133 -8.46 12.18 -8.06
N ILE A 134 -8.77 11.77 -6.82
CA ILE A 134 -9.69 12.50 -5.94
C ILE A 134 -9.10 13.82 -5.47
N ASP A 135 -7.79 13.89 -5.18
CA ASP A 135 -7.17 15.11 -4.62
C ASP A 135 -6.74 16.15 -5.66
N ARG A 136 -6.67 15.78 -6.94
CA ARG A 136 -6.39 16.71 -8.04
C ARG A 136 -7.66 17.30 -8.68
N ALA A 137 -8.83 16.94 -8.16
CA ALA A 137 -10.14 17.43 -8.54
C ALA A 137 -10.32 18.94 -8.29
#